data_AF-A0A6A5B4T4-F1
#
_entry.id   AF-A0A6A5B4T4-F1
#
_cell.length_a   1.000
_cell.length_b   1.000
_cell.length_c   1.000
_cell.angle_alpha   90.00
_cell.angle_beta   90.00
_cell.angle_gamma   90.00
#
_symmetry.space_group_name_H-M   'P 1'
#
loop_
_entity.id
_entity.type
_entity.pdbx_description
1 polymer ?
#
loop_
_entity_poly.entity_id
_entity_poly.type
_entity_poly.pdbx_seq_one_letter_code
_entity_poly.pdbx_strand_id
1 'polypeptide(L)'
;MSSSPFGVESEIRSNQEIHFWKSFDLDRWYPLVMTSPLDNIDESNNKTNALLTFPTHFILLSLEQICLLYKLMQDQARMKEYKRRISTQSGATSFNDLQDLFQDSEPVIRYIIEEIEKYFYAGDELSQPLHDDQNLPNNNLNKSSKKKPPRKAVFLRLSGNSPKDSAEHRKMKRNQEHLYQKLVKHHALIEEYMVLQNEYRKYSKDRVRDIPARFFNIQNELFKILREEFSQLLKVSSDDIMYGVNLILMSQRIRRGFEWILTNYYHHKDSLLNYTYIALREWRDDVNLRNEFRCFVHKKKLVAISQYDQHVFHPHVCEHKEEYIHAVKEFFEKELSRRLETQFESYVFDVMVLLSGERAVNNDIDDQSPYGLTTSSFCKVFLIELNPYDYHSSACLFNWRTDASILYGDTNNLEEVVVRVTTQQVQKLDHLWDYLDILQYVVDRRKQEQLQQLSTLGLCVASFLGGVLFCKVLLNSSQTK
;
A
#
# COMPACT_ATOMS: atom_id res chain seq x y z
N MET A 1 24.64 -33.78 -22.52
CA MET A 1 23.19 -33.95 -22.28
C MET A 1 22.95 -33.72 -20.80
N SER A 2 22.72 -32.47 -20.40
CA SER A 2 22.46 -32.07 -19.01
C SER A 2 20.96 -31.90 -18.83
N SER A 3 20.34 -32.82 -18.10
CA SER A 3 18.96 -32.71 -17.65
C SER A 3 18.82 -31.54 -16.68
N SER A 4 17.98 -30.59 -17.06
CA SER A 4 17.56 -29.44 -16.24
C SER A 4 16.78 -29.93 -14.99
N PRO A 5 17.02 -29.35 -13.79
CA PRO A 5 16.35 -29.75 -12.55
C PRO A 5 14.90 -29.21 -12.43
N PHE A 6 14.39 -28.51 -13.43
CA PHE A 6 13.07 -27.85 -13.37
C PHE A 6 11.85 -28.80 -13.43
N GLY A 7 12.03 -30.09 -13.74
CA GLY A 7 10.92 -31.04 -13.88
C GLY A 7 10.28 -31.51 -12.57
N VAL A 8 11.05 -31.55 -11.48
CA VAL A 8 10.57 -32.02 -10.17
C VAL A 8 9.89 -30.89 -9.38
N GLU A 9 10.20 -29.62 -9.70
CA GLU A 9 9.64 -28.45 -9.03
C GLU A 9 8.16 -28.20 -9.35
N SER A 10 7.66 -28.58 -10.52
CA SER A 10 6.25 -28.35 -10.88
C SER A 10 5.30 -29.36 -10.23
N GLU A 11 5.75 -30.60 -10.02
CA GLU A 11 4.92 -31.71 -9.54
C GLU A 11 4.82 -31.73 -8.00
N ILE A 12 5.86 -31.25 -7.30
CA ILE A 12 5.81 -31.00 -5.85
C ILE A 12 4.93 -29.79 -5.54
N ARG A 13 4.99 -28.72 -6.37
CA ARG A 13 4.12 -27.53 -6.23
C ARG A 13 2.65 -27.88 -6.34
N SER A 14 2.25 -28.66 -7.35
CA SER A 14 0.84 -28.99 -7.57
C SER A 14 0.26 -29.87 -6.46
N ASN A 15 0.99 -30.90 -6.00
CA ASN A 15 0.50 -31.81 -4.97
C ASN A 15 0.50 -31.19 -3.55
N GLN A 16 1.43 -30.28 -3.24
CA GLN A 16 1.46 -29.57 -1.96
C GLN A 16 0.42 -28.43 -1.91
N GLU A 17 0.18 -27.70 -3.01
CA GLU A 17 -0.92 -26.72 -3.10
C GLU A 17 -2.29 -27.40 -2.88
N ILE A 18 -2.52 -28.58 -3.48
CA ILE A 18 -3.80 -29.30 -3.32
C ILE A 18 -4.02 -29.80 -1.88
N HIS A 19 -2.96 -30.22 -1.17
CA HIS A 19 -3.06 -30.62 0.23
C HIS A 19 -3.22 -29.43 1.19
N PHE A 20 -2.57 -28.30 0.88
CA PHE A 20 -2.64 -27.06 1.65
C PHE A 20 -4.07 -26.51 1.73
N TRP A 21 -4.77 -26.39 0.59
CA TRP A 21 -6.13 -25.82 0.57
C TRP A 21 -7.19 -26.75 1.15
N LYS A 22 -6.97 -28.08 1.15
CA LYS A 22 -7.84 -29.02 1.90
C LYS A 22 -7.75 -28.84 3.41
N SER A 23 -6.66 -28.27 3.93
CA SER A 23 -6.48 -27.95 5.35
C SER A 23 -6.73 -26.48 5.71
N PHE A 24 -6.85 -25.61 4.70
CA PHE A 24 -7.14 -24.19 4.86
C PHE A 24 -8.65 -24.01 5.03
N ASP A 25 -9.11 -24.08 6.28
CA ASP A 25 -10.52 -23.91 6.65
C ASP A 25 -10.94 -22.44 6.47
N LEU A 26 -11.33 -22.08 5.25
CA LEU A 26 -11.82 -20.76 4.86
C LEU A 26 -13.00 -20.30 5.73
N ASP A 27 -13.82 -21.26 6.18
CA ASP A 27 -15.01 -21.00 6.99
C ASP A 27 -14.64 -20.50 8.40
N ARG A 28 -13.42 -20.80 8.88
CA ARG A 28 -12.87 -20.25 10.15
C ARG A 28 -12.22 -18.87 10.00
N TRP A 29 -11.68 -18.54 8.82
CA TRP A 29 -10.95 -17.29 8.57
C TRP A 29 -11.86 -16.07 8.47
N TYR A 30 -13.06 -16.26 7.92
CA TYR A 30 -13.94 -15.17 7.54
C TYR A 30 -14.73 -14.50 8.67
N PRO A 31 -15.25 -15.22 9.70
CA PRO A 31 -15.96 -14.58 10.80
C PRO A 31 -15.12 -13.50 11.48
N LEU A 32 -13.79 -13.65 11.55
CA LEU A 32 -12.89 -12.68 12.18
C LEU A 32 -12.67 -11.38 11.41
N VAL A 33 -12.89 -11.37 10.10
CA VAL A 33 -12.75 -10.15 9.29
C VAL A 33 -14.10 -9.45 9.12
N MET A 34 -15.21 -10.20 9.26
CA MET A 34 -16.56 -9.75 8.90
C MET A 34 -17.59 -9.75 10.03
N THR A 35 -17.37 -10.36 11.20
CA THR A 35 -18.31 -10.24 12.33
C THR A 35 -18.15 -8.90 13.04
N SER A 36 -18.63 -7.84 12.39
CA SER A 36 -19.63 -6.96 13.00
C SER A 36 -20.30 -6.11 11.91
N PRO A 37 -21.37 -6.61 11.26
CA PRO A 37 -22.50 -5.76 10.95
C PRO A 37 -23.23 -5.44 12.27
N LEU A 38 -23.73 -4.22 12.33
CA LEU A 38 -24.37 -3.53 13.45
C LEU A 38 -25.67 -4.17 14.00
N ASP A 39 -26.01 -5.40 13.63
CA ASP A 39 -27.42 -5.84 13.71
C ASP A 39 -27.80 -6.66 14.94
N ASN A 40 -26.91 -6.87 15.93
CA ASN A 40 -27.28 -7.43 17.23
C ASN A 40 -26.28 -7.06 18.34
N ILE A 41 -26.07 -5.75 18.55
CA ILE A 41 -25.35 -5.27 19.73
C ILE A 41 -26.37 -5.05 20.84
N ASP A 42 -26.49 -6.04 21.73
CA ASP A 42 -27.05 -5.83 23.06
C ASP A 42 -26.13 -4.85 23.81
N GLU A 43 -26.59 -3.60 23.96
CA GLU A 43 -25.84 -2.48 24.54
C GLU A 43 -25.37 -2.74 25.98
N SER A 44 -25.90 -3.76 26.64
CA SER A 44 -25.68 -3.99 28.06
C SER A 44 -24.37 -4.72 28.41
N ASN A 45 -23.66 -5.35 27.45
CA ASN A 45 -22.54 -6.24 27.83
C ASN A 45 -21.32 -6.38 26.89
N ASN A 46 -21.11 -5.56 25.85
CA ASN A 46 -20.02 -5.80 24.89
C ASN A 46 -19.14 -4.58 24.58
N LYS A 47 -18.14 -4.32 25.43
CA LYS A 47 -16.91 -3.59 25.03
C LYS A 47 -15.82 -4.51 24.46
N THR A 48 -16.02 -5.82 24.47
CA THR A 48 -14.95 -6.81 24.26
C THR A 48 -14.82 -7.34 22.83
N ASN A 49 -15.76 -7.07 21.92
CA ASN A 49 -15.80 -7.71 20.59
C ASN A 49 -15.56 -6.79 19.38
N ALA A 50 -15.32 -5.49 19.57
CA ALA A 50 -14.85 -4.65 18.47
C ALA A 50 -13.44 -5.11 18.07
N LEU A 51 -13.30 -5.67 16.87
CA LEU A 51 -12.03 -6.15 16.35
C LEU A 51 -11.01 -5.01 16.24
N LEU A 52 -9.74 -5.41 16.43
CA LEU A 52 -8.53 -4.60 16.54
C LEU A 52 -8.08 -3.94 15.22
N THR A 53 -9.03 -3.79 14.31
CA THR A 53 -8.82 -3.48 12.90
C THR A 53 -9.43 -2.14 12.57
N PHE A 54 -8.88 -1.49 11.54
CA PHE A 54 -9.43 -0.24 11.04
C PHE A 54 -10.88 -0.44 10.55
N PRO A 55 -11.76 0.57 10.69
CA PRO A 55 -13.08 0.54 10.08
C PRO A 55 -12.96 0.13 8.62
N THR A 56 -13.63 -0.96 8.27
CA THR A 56 -13.54 -1.57 6.94
C THR A 56 -14.94 -1.72 6.38
N HIS A 57 -15.13 -1.21 5.17
CA HIS A 57 -16.34 -1.45 4.38
C HIS A 57 -16.03 -2.46 3.28
N PHE A 58 -16.99 -3.31 2.95
CA PHE A 58 -16.78 -4.46 2.08
C PHE A 58 -17.75 -4.40 0.90
N ILE A 59 -17.20 -4.42 -0.31
CA ILE A 59 -17.96 -4.57 -1.55
C ILE A 59 -17.86 -6.03 -1.96
N LEU A 60 -18.93 -6.79 -1.79
CA LEU A 60 -18.99 -8.20 -2.18
C LEU A 60 -19.03 -8.31 -3.71
N LEU A 61 -18.27 -9.24 -4.27
CA LEU A 61 -18.25 -9.49 -5.72
C LEU A 61 -18.90 -10.83 -6.03
N SER A 62 -19.84 -10.85 -6.98
CA SER A 62 -20.38 -12.09 -7.52
C SER A 62 -19.35 -12.82 -8.39
N LEU A 63 -19.55 -14.12 -8.63
CA LEU A 63 -18.69 -14.88 -9.55
C LEU A 63 -18.62 -14.25 -10.93
N GLU A 64 -19.75 -13.76 -11.44
CA GLU A 64 -19.82 -13.10 -12.74
C GLU A 64 -18.97 -11.83 -12.75
N GLN A 65 -19.06 -11.02 -11.69
CA GLN A 65 -18.24 -9.82 -11.54
C GLN A 65 -16.75 -10.16 -11.48
N ILE A 66 -16.36 -11.20 -10.73
CA ILE A 66 -14.98 -11.70 -10.66
C ILE A 66 -14.49 -12.15 -12.04
N CYS A 67 -15.29 -12.93 -12.77
CA CYS A 67 -14.97 -13.39 -14.12
C CYS A 67 -14.76 -12.22 -15.09
N LEU A 68 -15.63 -11.21 -15.04
CA LEU A 68 -15.53 -10.02 -15.90
C LEU A 68 -14.27 -9.21 -15.57
N LEU A 69 -13.99 -8.95 -14.29
CA LEU A 69 -12.77 -8.25 -13.86
C LEU A 69 -11.53 -9.03 -14.26
N TYR A 70 -11.50 -10.35 -14.03
CA TYR A 70 -10.37 -11.19 -14.40
C TYR A 70 -10.13 -11.21 -15.91
N LYS A 71 -11.18 -11.39 -16.71
CA LYS A 71 -11.11 -11.31 -18.18
C LYS A 71 -10.56 -9.97 -18.62
N LEU A 72 -10.98 -8.90 -17.95
CA LEU A 72 -10.50 -7.57 -18.25
C LEU A 72 -9.00 -7.41 -17.98
N MET A 73 -8.53 -7.91 -16.84
CA MET A 73 -7.11 -7.89 -16.48
C MET A 73 -6.23 -8.74 -17.43
N GLN A 74 -6.81 -9.77 -18.06
CA GLN A 74 -6.13 -10.65 -19.02
C GLN A 74 -6.04 -10.07 -20.43
N ASP A 75 -6.98 -9.20 -20.82
CA ASP A 75 -6.99 -8.61 -22.16
C ASP A 75 -5.86 -7.58 -22.31
N GLN A 76 -4.65 -8.06 -22.61
CA GLN A 76 -3.46 -7.22 -22.74
C GLN A 76 -3.61 -6.14 -23.82
N ALA A 77 -4.40 -6.38 -24.87
CA ALA A 77 -4.63 -5.41 -25.92
C ALA A 77 -5.54 -4.28 -25.44
N ARG A 78 -6.69 -4.59 -24.84
CA ARG A 78 -7.56 -3.59 -24.19
C ARG A 78 -6.83 -2.88 -23.07
N MET A 79 -6.08 -3.60 -22.23
CA MET A 79 -5.29 -3.00 -21.15
C MET A 79 -4.15 -2.11 -21.66
N LYS A 80 -3.55 -2.44 -22.80
CA LYS A 80 -2.54 -1.57 -23.44
C LYS A 80 -3.18 -0.32 -24.01
N GLU A 81 -4.32 -0.44 -24.69
CA GLU A 81 -5.09 0.70 -25.19
C GLU A 81 -5.60 1.59 -24.04
N TYR A 82 -6.06 0.96 -22.96
CA TYR A 82 -6.46 1.63 -21.73
C TYR A 82 -5.31 2.44 -21.14
N LYS A 83 -4.15 1.80 -20.95
CA LYS A 83 -2.92 2.45 -20.49
C LYS A 83 -2.55 3.61 -21.40
N ARG A 84 -2.70 3.45 -22.72
CA ARG A 84 -2.43 4.51 -23.70
C ARG A 84 -3.35 5.72 -23.46
N ARG A 85 -4.66 5.51 -23.39
CA ARG A 85 -5.65 6.59 -23.19
C ARG A 85 -5.43 7.36 -21.87
N ILE A 86 -5.21 6.65 -20.77
CA ILE A 86 -4.89 7.29 -19.47
C ILE A 86 -3.56 8.05 -19.52
N SER A 87 -2.54 7.53 -20.22
CA SER A 87 -1.24 8.21 -20.31
C SER A 87 -1.30 9.52 -21.11
N THR A 88 -2.21 9.61 -22.09
CA THR A 88 -2.32 10.78 -22.97
C THR A 88 -3.16 11.90 -22.38
N GLN A 89 -4.18 11.60 -21.56
CA GLN A 89 -5.03 12.62 -20.96
C GLN A 89 -4.36 13.19 -19.69
N SER A 90 -4.31 14.52 -19.58
CA SER A 90 -3.65 15.25 -18.48
C SER A 90 -4.53 15.44 -17.25
N GLY A 91 -5.51 14.58 -17.04
CA GLY A 91 -6.46 14.64 -15.93
C GLY A 91 -7.16 13.30 -15.74
N ALA A 92 -7.91 13.15 -14.65
CA ALA A 92 -8.76 12.00 -14.42
C ALA A 92 -9.64 11.75 -15.65
N THR A 93 -9.36 10.68 -16.40
CA THR A 93 -10.26 10.18 -17.45
C THR A 93 -11.64 10.02 -16.81
N SER A 94 -12.64 10.73 -17.34
CA SER A 94 -14.01 10.48 -16.91
C SER A 94 -14.37 9.04 -17.28
N PHE A 95 -15.24 8.40 -16.51
CA PHE A 95 -15.68 7.03 -16.84
C PHE A 95 -16.29 6.96 -18.25
N ASN A 96 -16.91 8.04 -18.70
CA ASN A 96 -17.46 8.17 -20.06
C ASN A 96 -16.39 8.05 -21.16
N ASP A 97 -15.14 8.45 -20.90
CA ASP A 97 -14.03 8.32 -21.85
C ASP A 97 -13.58 6.86 -22.06
N LEU A 98 -14.03 5.97 -21.17
CA LEU A 98 -13.61 4.57 -21.07
C LEU A 98 -14.70 3.58 -21.46
N GLN A 99 -15.93 4.07 -21.70
CA GLN A 99 -17.11 3.25 -21.93
C GLN A 99 -16.93 2.28 -23.11
N ASP A 100 -16.40 2.77 -24.23
CA ASP A 100 -16.16 1.95 -25.43
C ASP A 100 -15.16 0.82 -25.21
N LEU A 101 -14.24 0.97 -24.27
CA LEU A 101 -13.17 -0.01 -24.02
C LEU A 101 -13.64 -1.16 -23.13
N PHE A 102 -14.69 -0.92 -22.35
CA PHE A 102 -15.13 -1.82 -21.30
C PHE A 102 -16.59 -2.23 -21.44
N GLN A 103 -17.23 -2.15 -22.61
CA GLN A 103 -18.68 -2.42 -22.76
C GLN A 103 -19.19 -3.65 -21.98
N ASP A 104 -18.46 -4.76 -21.99
CA ASP A 104 -18.83 -6.00 -21.25
C ASP A 104 -18.58 -5.92 -19.73
N SER A 105 -17.62 -5.11 -19.28
CA SER A 105 -17.18 -4.98 -17.87
C SER A 105 -17.61 -3.66 -17.23
N GLU A 106 -18.19 -2.75 -18.01
CA GLU A 106 -18.70 -1.44 -17.60
C GLU A 106 -19.65 -1.56 -16.41
N PRO A 107 -20.63 -2.48 -16.41
CA PRO A 107 -21.56 -2.59 -15.27
C PRO A 107 -20.85 -2.92 -13.96
N VAL A 108 -19.80 -3.75 -14.01
CA VAL A 108 -19.06 -4.16 -12.81
C VAL A 108 -18.19 -3.03 -12.29
N ILE A 109 -17.50 -2.30 -13.18
CA ILE A 109 -16.69 -1.16 -12.77
C ILE A 109 -17.58 -0.06 -12.22
N ARG A 110 -18.71 0.24 -12.88
CA ARG A 110 -19.69 1.22 -12.42
C ARG A 110 -20.24 0.85 -11.04
N TYR A 111 -20.62 -0.40 -10.83
CA TYR A 111 -21.04 -0.90 -9.51
C TYR A 111 -19.98 -0.65 -8.42
N ILE A 112 -18.71 -0.98 -8.69
CA ILE A 112 -17.63 -0.75 -7.72
C ILE A 112 -17.47 0.74 -7.41
N ILE A 113 -17.52 1.62 -8.43
CA ILE A 113 -17.43 3.07 -8.25
C ILE A 113 -18.59 3.56 -7.37
N GLU A 114 -19.82 3.18 -7.69
CA GLU A 114 -21.02 3.58 -6.95
C GLU A 114 -20.96 3.15 -5.48
N GLU A 115 -20.47 1.95 -5.18
CA GLU A 115 -20.30 1.49 -3.79
C GLU A 115 -19.20 2.27 -3.05
N ILE A 116 -18.10 2.64 -3.73
CA ILE A 116 -17.06 3.49 -3.14
C ILE A 116 -17.59 4.91 -2.90
N GLU A 117 -18.35 5.47 -3.84
CA GLU A 117 -19.00 6.77 -3.69
C GLU A 117 -19.96 6.75 -2.49
N LYS A 118 -20.83 5.73 -2.40
CA LYS A 118 -21.68 5.54 -1.22
C LYS A 118 -20.88 5.53 0.07
N TYR A 119 -19.72 4.85 0.13
CA TYR A 119 -18.88 4.87 1.33
C TYR A 119 -18.38 6.28 1.71
N PHE A 120 -17.98 7.09 0.71
CA PHE A 120 -17.51 8.47 0.95
C PHE A 120 -18.65 9.41 1.37
N TYR A 121 -19.85 9.23 0.80
CA TYR A 121 -20.99 10.13 0.95
C TYR A 121 -22.12 9.61 1.86
N ALA A 122 -21.99 8.42 2.46
CA ALA A 122 -22.98 7.84 3.38
C ALA A 122 -23.28 8.70 4.62
N GLY A 123 -22.51 9.76 4.87
CA GLY A 123 -22.79 10.77 5.89
C GLY A 123 -23.74 11.90 5.47
N ASP A 124 -24.01 12.05 4.16
CA ASP A 124 -24.79 13.17 3.61
C ASP A 124 -26.26 12.81 3.29
N GLU A 125 -26.60 11.54 3.05
CA GLU A 125 -27.91 11.16 2.50
C GLU A 125 -28.97 10.64 3.50
N LEU A 126 -28.62 10.29 4.74
CA LEU A 126 -29.62 9.84 5.74
C LEU A 126 -30.38 10.97 6.46
N SER A 127 -30.36 12.19 5.92
CA SER A 127 -31.04 13.35 6.52
C SER A 127 -32.00 14.10 5.61
N GLN A 128 -32.38 13.52 4.47
CA GLN A 128 -33.60 13.94 3.78
C GLN A 128 -34.75 13.00 4.14
N PRO A 129 -35.81 13.46 4.83
CA PRO A 129 -37.00 12.67 4.97
C PRO A 129 -37.60 12.48 3.57
N LEU A 130 -37.90 11.22 3.24
CA LEU A 130 -38.83 10.91 2.16
C LEU A 130 -40.12 11.69 2.45
N HIS A 131 -40.35 12.75 1.68
CA HIS A 131 -41.61 13.48 1.69
C HIS A 131 -42.69 12.53 1.20
N ASP A 132 -43.46 11.99 2.15
CA ASP A 132 -44.84 11.58 1.97
C ASP A 132 -45.52 11.59 3.35
N ASP A 133 -45.72 12.79 3.90
CA ASP A 133 -46.91 13.04 4.70
C ASP A 133 -47.20 14.55 4.77
N GLN A 134 -48.27 14.94 4.08
CA GLN A 134 -48.90 16.24 4.27
C GLN A 134 -49.72 16.18 5.55
N ASN A 135 -49.43 17.11 6.48
CA ASN A 135 -50.21 17.52 7.66
C ASN A 135 -49.71 17.07 9.04
N LEU A 136 -48.66 17.72 9.55
CA LEU A 136 -48.49 17.94 10.99
C LEU A 136 -48.01 19.37 11.26
N PRO A 137 -48.53 20.06 12.30
CA PRO A 137 -48.25 21.47 12.54
C PRO A 137 -46.86 21.66 13.19
N ASN A 138 -46.10 22.55 12.54
CA ASN A 138 -44.87 23.18 13.02
C ASN A 138 -44.96 23.58 14.49
N ASN A 139 -44.05 23.05 15.32
CA ASN A 139 -43.36 23.85 16.34
C ASN A 139 -42.11 23.12 16.85
N ASN A 140 -40.98 23.83 16.79
CA ASN A 140 -39.68 23.56 17.42
C ASN A 140 -38.88 22.37 16.91
N LEU A 141 -37.95 22.62 15.96
CA LEU A 141 -36.69 21.86 15.84
C LEU A 141 -35.65 22.61 14.98
N ASN A 142 -35.15 23.74 15.49
CA ASN A 142 -33.86 24.30 15.06
C ASN A 142 -32.72 23.54 15.75
N LYS A 143 -32.51 22.26 15.39
CA LYS A 143 -31.24 21.57 15.62
C LYS A 143 -30.52 21.53 14.30
N SER A 144 -29.61 22.48 14.08
CA SER A 144 -28.67 22.46 12.97
C SER A 144 -27.86 21.16 13.04
N SER A 145 -28.23 20.16 12.23
CA SER A 145 -27.41 18.98 12.01
C SER A 145 -26.12 19.45 11.35
N LYS A 146 -25.03 19.49 12.14
CA LYS A 146 -23.70 19.71 11.59
C LYS A 146 -23.42 18.54 10.64
N LYS A 147 -23.40 18.80 9.33
CA LYS A 147 -22.98 17.83 8.31
C LYS A 147 -21.64 17.25 8.75
N LYS A 148 -21.55 15.92 8.84
CA LYS A 148 -20.26 15.27 9.09
C LYS A 148 -19.39 15.54 7.87
N PRO A 149 -18.13 15.97 8.04
CA PRO A 149 -17.24 16.13 6.90
C PRO A 149 -17.11 14.79 6.16
N PRO A 150 -16.99 14.80 4.82
CA PRO A 150 -16.79 13.57 4.05
C PRO A 150 -15.54 12.83 4.56
N ARG A 151 -15.58 11.49 4.50
CA ARG A 151 -14.43 10.66 4.85
C ARG A 151 -13.24 11.05 3.96
N LYS A 152 -12.06 11.24 4.57
CA LYS A 152 -10.93 11.91 3.89
C LYS A 152 -10.26 11.07 2.81
N ALA A 153 -10.06 9.78 3.07
CA ALA A 153 -9.44 8.84 2.12
C ALA A 153 -9.58 7.39 2.58
N VAL A 154 -9.38 6.45 1.65
CA VAL A 154 -9.36 5.00 1.88
C VAL A 154 -8.16 4.33 1.23
N PHE A 155 -7.84 3.14 1.71
CA PHE A 155 -6.99 2.16 1.07
C PHE A 155 -7.85 1.00 0.54
N LEU A 156 -7.73 0.70 -0.75
CA LEU A 156 -8.48 -0.38 -1.42
C LEU A 156 -7.64 -1.66 -1.53
N ARG A 157 -8.24 -2.82 -1.24
CA ARG A 157 -7.63 -4.14 -1.44
C ARG A 157 -8.67 -5.19 -1.80
N LEU A 158 -8.26 -6.25 -2.51
CA LEU A 158 -9.14 -7.40 -2.80
C LEU A 158 -8.89 -8.50 -1.76
N SER A 159 -9.83 -8.74 -0.85
CA SER A 159 -9.71 -9.77 0.20
C SER A 159 -8.32 -9.71 0.87
N GLY A 160 -7.49 -10.73 0.66
CA GLY A 160 -6.10 -10.85 1.14
C GLY A 160 -5.03 -10.05 0.38
N ASN A 161 -5.36 -9.41 -0.74
CA ASN A 161 -4.38 -8.89 -1.70
C ASN A 161 -4.42 -7.36 -1.82
N SER A 162 -3.33 -6.72 -1.37
CA SER A 162 -3.08 -5.29 -1.61
C SER A 162 -2.56 -5.02 -3.03
N PRO A 163 -2.99 -3.94 -3.71
CA PRO A 163 -2.47 -3.53 -5.02
C PRO A 163 -1.12 -2.77 -4.94
N LYS A 164 -0.25 -3.13 -3.99
CA LYS A 164 1.07 -2.46 -3.79
C LYS A 164 1.91 -2.45 -5.07
N ASP A 165 1.86 -3.55 -5.84
CA ASP A 165 2.54 -3.69 -7.11
C ASP A 165 2.03 -2.74 -8.21
N SER A 166 0.75 -2.33 -8.14
CA SER A 166 0.20 -1.31 -9.04
C SER A 166 0.68 0.10 -8.69
N ALA A 167 0.77 0.44 -7.41
CA ALA A 167 1.29 1.74 -6.99
C ALA A 167 2.75 1.92 -7.44
N GLU A 168 3.53 0.85 -7.38
CA GLU A 168 4.91 0.80 -7.89
C GLU A 168 5.00 0.69 -9.43
N HIS A 169 3.86 0.56 -10.12
CA HIS A 169 3.85 0.38 -11.57
C HIS A 169 4.22 1.68 -12.30
N ARG A 170 5.47 1.73 -12.77
CA ARG A 170 6.12 2.87 -13.45
C ARG A 170 5.42 3.44 -14.68
N LYS A 171 4.40 2.75 -15.24
CA LYS A 171 3.71 3.19 -16.47
C LYS A 171 2.51 4.12 -16.19
N MET A 172 2.15 4.32 -14.92
CA MET A 172 1.11 5.27 -14.55
C MET A 172 1.70 6.68 -14.51
N LYS A 173 1.35 7.51 -15.50
CA LYS A 173 1.81 8.90 -15.62
C LYS A 173 1.53 9.72 -14.36
N ARG A 174 0.36 9.53 -13.74
CA ARG A 174 0.01 10.14 -12.44
C ARG A 174 1.03 9.78 -11.36
N ASN A 175 1.42 8.51 -11.25
CA ASN A 175 2.39 8.05 -10.26
C ASN A 175 3.76 8.68 -10.55
N GLN A 176 4.17 8.77 -11.82
CA GLN A 176 5.41 9.44 -12.20
C GLN A 176 5.40 10.93 -11.82
N GLU A 177 4.30 11.65 -12.09
CA GLU A 177 4.17 13.07 -11.72
C GLU A 177 4.20 13.26 -10.21
N HIS A 178 3.41 12.48 -9.47
CA HIS A 178 3.38 12.52 -8.02
C HIS A 178 4.77 12.27 -7.43
N LEU A 179 5.42 11.19 -7.86
CA LEU A 179 6.77 10.84 -7.43
C LEU A 179 7.76 11.95 -7.80
N TYR A 180 7.67 12.55 -8.99
CA TYR A 180 8.51 13.68 -9.36
C TYR A 180 8.37 14.87 -8.41
N GLN A 181 7.15 15.31 -8.15
CA GLN A 181 6.88 16.47 -7.28
C GLN A 181 7.39 16.26 -5.85
N LYS A 182 7.46 15.01 -5.40
CA LYS A 182 7.98 14.64 -4.08
C LYS A 182 9.50 14.49 -4.10
N LEU A 183 10.03 13.74 -5.06
CA LEU A 183 11.45 13.41 -5.18
C LEU A 183 12.32 14.58 -5.64
N VAL A 184 11.77 15.57 -6.35
CA VAL A 184 12.54 16.75 -6.80
C VAL A 184 13.10 17.56 -5.61
N LYS A 185 12.43 17.50 -4.45
CA LYS A 185 12.93 18.08 -3.19
C LYS A 185 14.23 17.42 -2.72
N HIS A 186 14.48 16.20 -3.15
CA HIS A 186 15.67 15.40 -2.87
C HIS A 186 16.62 15.30 -4.07
N HIS A 187 16.49 16.15 -5.10
CA HIS A 187 17.27 16.04 -6.33
C HIS A 187 18.79 15.99 -6.11
N ALA A 188 19.34 16.76 -5.16
CA ALA A 188 20.77 16.73 -4.87
C ALA A 188 21.25 15.35 -4.39
N LEU A 189 20.47 14.71 -3.52
CA LEU A 189 20.72 13.34 -3.03
C LEU A 189 20.63 12.33 -4.17
N ILE A 190 19.65 12.50 -5.07
CA ILE A 190 19.45 11.64 -6.24
C ILE A 190 20.60 11.81 -7.23
N GLU A 191 21.01 13.03 -7.57
CA GLU A 191 22.14 13.29 -8.46
C GLU A 191 23.44 12.69 -7.92
N GLU A 192 23.68 12.85 -6.62
CA GLU A 192 24.83 12.24 -5.97
C GLU A 192 24.78 10.70 -6.05
N TYR A 193 23.62 10.10 -5.77
CA TYR A 193 23.43 8.66 -5.95
C TYR A 193 23.74 8.22 -7.38
N MET A 194 23.25 8.94 -8.39
CA MET A 194 23.46 8.58 -9.79
C MET A 194 24.95 8.70 -10.19
N VAL A 195 25.69 9.68 -9.65
CA VAL A 195 27.14 9.78 -9.86
C VAL A 195 27.85 8.58 -9.23
N LEU A 196 27.59 8.31 -7.94
CA LEU A 196 28.21 7.20 -7.23
C LEU A 196 27.84 5.84 -7.84
N GLN A 197 26.62 5.68 -8.35
CA GLN A 197 26.19 4.48 -9.04
C GLN A 197 26.96 4.28 -10.37
N ASN A 198 27.19 5.35 -11.13
CA ASN A 198 27.98 5.27 -12.35
C ASN A 198 29.45 4.98 -12.08
N GLU A 199 30.01 5.51 -10.98
CA GLU A 199 31.33 5.10 -10.50
C GLU A 199 31.32 3.63 -10.08
N TYR A 200 30.30 3.21 -9.34
CA TYR A 200 30.12 1.83 -8.89
C TYR A 200 30.15 0.83 -10.05
N ARG A 201 29.43 1.12 -11.15
CA ARG A 201 29.41 0.28 -12.37
C ARG A 201 30.79 0.07 -13.00
N LYS A 202 31.78 0.92 -12.71
CA LYS A 202 33.16 0.79 -13.22
C LYS A 202 34.00 -0.17 -12.38
N TYR A 203 33.60 -0.48 -11.15
CA TYR A 203 34.32 -1.41 -10.30
C TYR A 203 34.02 -2.85 -10.73
N SER A 204 35.06 -3.69 -10.83
CA SER A 204 34.88 -5.14 -10.98
C SER A 204 34.15 -5.70 -9.75
N LYS A 205 33.43 -6.82 -9.92
CA LYS A 205 32.71 -7.50 -8.81
C LYS A 205 33.60 -7.76 -7.58
N ASP A 206 34.91 -7.84 -7.76
CA ASP A 206 35.88 -8.10 -6.70
C ASP A 206 36.24 -6.87 -5.83
N ARG A 207 35.84 -5.64 -6.23
CA ARG A 207 36.16 -4.39 -5.49
C ARG A 207 34.99 -3.81 -4.70
N VAL A 208 34.00 -4.63 -4.36
CA VAL A 208 32.82 -4.20 -3.57
C VAL A 208 33.22 -3.63 -2.19
N ARG A 209 34.38 -4.01 -1.64
CA ARG A 209 34.90 -3.47 -0.37
C ARG A 209 35.34 -2.01 -0.45
N ASP A 210 35.62 -1.50 -1.65
CA ASP A 210 36.07 -0.12 -1.87
C ASP A 210 34.89 0.86 -2.05
N ILE A 211 33.64 0.36 -1.97
CA ILE A 211 32.46 1.21 -2.10
C ILE A 211 32.41 2.16 -0.90
N PRO A 212 32.31 3.48 -1.12
CA PRO A 212 32.18 4.43 -0.03
C PRO A 212 30.93 4.12 0.80
N ALA A 213 31.06 4.08 2.14
CA ALA A 213 29.91 3.94 3.05
C ALA A 213 28.79 4.97 2.73
N ARG A 214 29.17 6.13 2.20
CA ARG A 214 28.27 7.17 1.71
C ARG A 214 27.29 6.67 0.63
N PHE A 215 27.69 5.76 -0.26
CA PHE A 215 26.80 5.18 -1.27
C PHE A 215 25.63 4.42 -0.62
N PHE A 216 25.94 3.54 0.34
CA PHE A 216 24.91 2.77 1.05
C PHE A 216 24.02 3.65 1.94
N ASN A 217 24.59 4.70 2.55
CA ASN A 217 23.81 5.69 3.30
C ASN A 217 22.77 6.35 2.39
N ILE A 218 23.19 6.86 1.24
CA ILE A 218 22.32 7.54 0.27
C ILE A 218 21.28 6.58 -0.28
N GLN A 219 21.69 5.36 -0.63
CA GLN A 219 20.78 4.31 -1.08
C GLN A 219 19.68 4.04 -0.06
N ASN A 220 20.04 3.87 1.21
CA ASN A 220 19.09 3.63 2.31
C ASN A 220 18.11 4.80 2.49
N GLU A 221 18.59 6.05 2.43
CA GLU A 221 17.72 7.23 2.53
C GLU A 221 16.77 7.35 1.33
N LEU A 222 17.24 7.08 0.11
CA LEU A 222 16.39 7.07 -1.08
C LEU A 222 15.32 5.97 -1.00
N PHE A 223 15.65 4.79 -0.47
CA PHE A 223 14.64 3.75 -0.23
C PHE A 223 13.57 4.19 0.76
N LYS A 224 13.95 4.83 1.87
CA LYS A 224 12.97 5.36 2.84
C LYS A 224 11.98 6.29 2.16
N ILE A 225 12.50 7.25 1.39
CA ILE A 225 11.69 8.22 0.66
C ILE A 225 10.79 7.51 -0.34
N LEU A 226 11.33 6.63 -1.18
CA LEU A 226 10.56 5.92 -2.18
C LEU A 226 9.45 5.07 -1.56
N ARG A 227 9.74 4.31 -0.49
CA ARG A 227 8.76 3.46 0.21
C ARG A 227 7.62 4.28 0.79
N GLU A 228 7.95 5.41 1.40
CA GLU A 228 6.96 6.34 1.95
C GLU A 228 6.05 6.89 0.84
N GLU A 229 6.62 7.37 -0.26
CA GLU A 229 5.83 7.91 -1.37
C GLU A 229 5.03 6.81 -2.11
N PHE A 230 5.55 5.60 -2.27
CA PHE A 230 4.77 4.48 -2.82
C PHE A 230 3.59 4.08 -1.93
N SER A 231 3.75 4.18 -0.61
CA SER A 231 2.62 4.01 0.30
C SER A 231 1.57 5.09 0.06
N GLN A 232 1.96 6.36 -0.04
CA GLN A 232 1.03 7.47 -0.30
C GLN A 232 0.25 7.30 -1.61
N LEU A 233 0.84 6.64 -2.61
CA LEU A 233 0.14 6.29 -3.85
C LEU A 233 -1.00 5.27 -3.67
N LEU A 234 -1.13 4.62 -2.51
CA LEU A 234 -2.26 3.74 -2.19
C LEU A 234 -3.46 4.48 -1.58
N LYS A 235 -3.30 5.77 -1.26
CA LYS A 235 -4.35 6.64 -0.75
C LYS A 235 -5.33 6.98 -1.88
N VAL A 236 -6.60 6.66 -1.67
CA VAL A 236 -7.71 6.97 -2.59
C VAL A 236 -8.64 7.95 -1.90
N SER A 237 -8.83 9.14 -2.47
CA SER A 237 -9.83 10.12 -2.02
C SER A 237 -11.13 10.00 -2.82
N SER A 238 -12.17 10.72 -2.40
CA SER A 238 -13.43 10.84 -3.13
C SER A 238 -13.24 11.37 -4.55
N ASP A 239 -12.26 12.26 -4.76
CA ASP A 239 -12.00 12.90 -6.05
C ASP A 239 -11.24 11.97 -7.02
N ASP A 240 -10.76 10.82 -6.53
CA ASP A 240 -9.84 9.94 -7.21
C ASP A 240 -10.26 8.46 -7.17
N ILE A 241 -11.56 8.18 -7.06
CA ILE A 241 -12.09 6.80 -6.98
C ILE A 241 -11.63 5.95 -8.17
N MET A 242 -11.67 6.53 -9.38
CA MET A 242 -11.17 5.85 -10.59
C MET A 242 -9.70 5.43 -10.47
N TYR A 243 -8.86 6.25 -9.82
CA TYR A 243 -7.48 5.87 -9.59
C TYR A 243 -7.38 4.64 -8.66
N GLY A 244 -8.21 4.58 -7.62
CA GLY A 244 -8.33 3.41 -6.76
C GLY A 244 -8.74 2.14 -7.50
N VAL A 245 -9.76 2.21 -8.37
CA VAL A 245 -10.16 1.09 -9.24
C VAL A 245 -9.00 0.67 -10.15
N ASN A 246 -8.23 1.63 -10.67
CA ASN A 246 -7.09 1.34 -11.54
C ASN A 246 -5.98 0.62 -10.79
N LEU A 247 -5.73 0.95 -9.52
CA LEU A 247 -4.80 0.19 -8.69
C LEU A 247 -5.23 -1.29 -8.61
N ILE A 248 -6.52 -1.56 -8.44
CA ILE A 248 -7.04 -2.93 -8.42
C ILE A 248 -6.81 -3.63 -9.76
N LEU A 249 -7.25 -3.01 -10.87
CA LEU A 249 -7.19 -3.58 -12.21
C LEU A 249 -5.75 -3.79 -12.74
N MET A 250 -4.78 -3.02 -12.24
CA MET A 250 -3.39 -3.13 -12.66
C MET A 250 -2.58 -4.15 -11.86
N SER A 251 -3.12 -4.66 -10.75
CA SER A 251 -2.34 -5.46 -9.79
C SER A 251 -2.24 -6.90 -10.25
N GLN A 252 -1.00 -7.38 -10.44
CA GLN A 252 -0.72 -8.78 -10.69
C GLN A 252 -1.06 -9.64 -9.48
N ARG A 253 -0.89 -9.11 -8.27
CA ARG A 253 -1.29 -9.82 -7.04
C ARG A 253 -2.78 -10.08 -7.00
N ILE A 254 -3.60 -9.07 -7.29
CA ILE A 254 -5.06 -9.19 -7.37
C ILE A 254 -5.46 -10.11 -8.52
N ARG A 255 -4.81 -9.98 -9.70
CA ARG A 255 -5.06 -10.86 -10.85
C ARG A 255 -4.84 -12.33 -10.48
N ARG A 256 -3.73 -12.64 -9.81
CA ARG A 256 -3.42 -14.00 -9.33
C ARG A 256 -4.42 -14.47 -8.27
N GLY A 257 -4.89 -13.57 -7.41
CA GLY A 257 -5.98 -13.85 -6.47
C GLY A 257 -7.24 -14.30 -7.20
N PHE A 258 -7.68 -13.57 -8.23
CA PHE A 258 -8.81 -13.98 -9.07
C PHE A 258 -8.56 -15.29 -9.82
N GLU A 259 -7.38 -15.47 -10.42
CA GLU A 259 -6.98 -16.69 -11.11
C GLU A 259 -7.10 -17.92 -10.20
N TRP A 260 -6.63 -17.78 -8.96
CA TRP A 260 -6.73 -18.81 -7.94
C TRP A 260 -8.19 -19.08 -7.56
N ILE A 261 -9.00 -18.04 -7.29
CA ILE A 261 -10.43 -18.20 -6.97
C ILE A 261 -11.14 -18.96 -8.09
N LEU A 262 -10.93 -18.57 -9.35
CA LEU A 262 -11.60 -19.16 -10.50
C LEU A 262 -11.17 -20.62 -10.75
N THR A 263 -9.90 -20.93 -10.54
CA THR A 263 -9.37 -22.29 -10.69
C THR A 263 -9.91 -23.22 -9.60
N ASN A 264 -10.10 -22.72 -8.38
CA ASN A 264 -10.54 -23.51 -7.23
C ASN A 264 -12.06 -23.48 -7.01
N TYR A 265 -12.78 -22.62 -7.72
CA TYR A 265 -14.23 -22.47 -7.60
C TYR A 265 -14.99 -23.80 -7.77
N TYR A 266 -14.57 -24.64 -8.72
CA TYR A 266 -15.22 -25.93 -8.98
C TYR A 266 -15.12 -26.91 -7.80
N HIS A 267 -14.08 -26.80 -6.97
CA HIS A 267 -13.85 -27.66 -5.82
C HIS A 267 -14.51 -27.13 -4.54
N HIS A 268 -14.82 -25.83 -4.49
CA HIS A 268 -15.27 -25.13 -3.27
C HIS A 268 -16.36 -24.09 -3.60
N LYS A 269 -17.40 -24.51 -4.34
CA LYS A 269 -18.40 -23.64 -4.98
C LYS A 269 -19.04 -22.60 -4.07
N ASP A 270 -19.31 -22.93 -2.81
CA ASP A 270 -20.08 -22.03 -1.94
C ASP A 270 -19.22 -21.24 -0.94
N SER A 271 -18.02 -21.71 -0.59
CA SER A 271 -17.16 -21.01 0.38
C SER A 271 -16.39 -19.85 -0.28
N LEU A 272 -15.74 -20.08 -1.42
CA LEU A 272 -14.83 -19.09 -2.03
C LEU A 272 -15.49 -17.77 -2.47
N LEU A 273 -16.73 -17.82 -2.97
CA LEU A 273 -17.44 -16.62 -3.44
C LEU A 273 -17.91 -15.73 -2.30
N ASN A 274 -18.32 -16.33 -1.19
CA ASN A 274 -18.70 -15.58 0.00
C ASN A 274 -17.53 -14.78 0.58
N TYR A 275 -16.30 -15.05 0.14
CA TYR A 275 -15.06 -14.48 0.70
C TYR A 275 -14.29 -13.57 -0.27
N THR A 276 -14.85 -13.28 -1.44
CA THR A 276 -14.24 -12.38 -2.42
C THR A 276 -14.88 -10.99 -2.37
N TYR A 277 -14.11 -10.01 -1.90
CA TYR A 277 -14.62 -8.65 -1.68
C TYR A 277 -13.54 -7.60 -1.91
N ILE A 278 -13.95 -6.39 -2.25
CA ILE A 278 -13.08 -5.21 -2.17
C ILE A 278 -13.27 -4.59 -0.80
N ALA A 279 -12.19 -4.51 -0.03
CA ALA A 279 -12.18 -3.88 1.28
C ALA A 279 -11.73 -2.41 1.15
N LEU A 280 -12.54 -1.51 1.67
CA LEU A 280 -12.25 -0.08 1.84
C LEU A 280 -11.84 0.12 3.29
N ARG A 281 -10.54 0.28 3.53
CA ARG A 281 -10.01 0.60 4.86
C ARG A 281 -9.82 2.09 4.96
N GLU A 282 -10.20 2.70 6.07
CA GLU A 282 -9.89 4.11 6.32
C GLU A 282 -8.39 4.37 6.18
N TRP A 283 -8.03 5.39 5.39
CA TRP A 283 -6.65 5.81 5.27
C TRP A 283 -6.22 6.58 6.52
N ARG A 284 -5.02 6.27 7.01
CA ARG A 284 -4.46 6.89 8.20
C ARG A 284 -3.07 7.43 7.93
N ASP A 285 -2.93 8.74 8.05
CA ASP A 285 -1.66 9.44 7.84
C ASP A 285 -0.66 9.23 9.01
N ASP A 286 -1.12 8.65 10.12
CA ASP A 286 -0.29 8.28 11.27
C ASP A 286 0.23 6.84 11.23
N VAL A 287 -0.14 6.06 10.19
CA VAL A 287 0.44 4.73 9.98
C VAL A 287 1.87 4.89 9.47
N ASN A 288 2.82 4.69 10.38
CA ASN A 288 4.25 4.71 10.06
C ASN A 288 4.74 3.29 9.74
N LEU A 289 4.84 2.98 8.44
CA LEU A 289 5.30 1.67 7.95
C LEU A 289 6.71 1.28 8.41
N ARG A 290 7.51 2.24 8.87
CA ARG A 290 8.85 1.98 9.42
C ARG A 290 8.82 1.14 10.70
N ASN A 291 7.68 1.16 11.40
CA ASN A 291 7.45 0.44 12.64
C ASN A 291 6.54 -0.78 12.42
N GLU A 292 6.48 -1.29 11.19
CA GLU A 292 5.73 -2.50 10.85
C GLU A 292 6.57 -3.75 11.09
N PHE A 293 5.97 -4.74 11.75
CA PHE A 293 6.56 -6.04 12.06
C PHE A 293 5.67 -7.17 11.57
N ARG A 294 6.31 -8.20 11.03
CA ARG A 294 5.68 -9.47 10.69
C ARG A 294 5.97 -10.50 11.76
N CYS A 295 4.92 -11.11 12.28
CA CYS A 295 4.97 -12.01 13.42
C CYS A 295 4.49 -13.40 13.00
N PHE A 296 5.17 -14.44 13.48
CA PHE A 296 4.93 -15.83 13.09
C PHE A 296 4.41 -16.60 14.29
N VAL A 297 3.21 -17.16 14.18
CA VAL A 297 2.59 -18.00 15.20
C VAL A 297 2.53 -19.43 14.68
N HIS A 298 3.11 -20.36 15.43
CA HIS A 298 3.05 -21.79 15.12
C HIS A 298 2.61 -22.57 16.35
N LYS A 299 1.63 -23.48 16.17
CA LYS A 299 1.01 -24.25 17.27
C LYS A 299 0.62 -23.36 18.46
N LYS A 300 -0.02 -22.24 18.15
CA LYS A 300 -0.54 -21.21 19.08
C LYS A 300 0.53 -20.47 19.88
N LYS A 301 1.81 -20.60 19.50
CA LYS A 301 2.93 -19.89 20.11
C LYS A 301 3.52 -18.89 19.12
N LEU A 302 3.75 -17.67 19.58
CA LEU A 302 4.57 -16.71 18.84
C LEU A 302 6.01 -17.25 18.80
N VAL A 303 6.52 -17.56 17.62
CA VAL A 303 7.85 -18.19 17.45
C VAL A 303 8.89 -17.22 16.90
N ALA A 304 8.45 -16.24 16.10
CA ALA A 304 9.37 -15.28 15.49
C ALA A 304 8.73 -13.91 15.22
N ILE A 305 9.56 -12.87 15.22
CA ILE A 305 9.19 -11.49 14.84
C ILE A 305 10.25 -10.97 13.87
N SER A 306 9.81 -10.41 12.74
CA SER A 306 10.66 -9.76 11.74
C SER A 306 10.25 -8.30 11.59
N GLN A 307 11.21 -7.39 11.44
CA GLN A 307 10.93 -6.11 10.77
C GLN A 307 10.32 -6.40 9.39
N TYR A 308 9.23 -5.70 9.02
CA TYR A 308 8.52 -5.97 7.77
C TYR A 308 9.34 -5.54 6.55
N ASP A 309 9.80 -4.28 6.54
CA ASP A 309 10.68 -3.78 5.48
C ASP A 309 12.14 -4.18 5.73
N GLN A 310 12.50 -5.36 5.24
CA GLN A 310 13.85 -5.91 5.29
C GLN A 310 14.88 -5.17 4.43
N HIS A 311 14.46 -4.23 3.58
CA HIS A 311 15.34 -3.53 2.65
C HIS A 311 15.88 -2.22 3.22
N VAL A 312 15.29 -1.74 4.31
CA VAL A 312 15.60 -0.43 4.89
C VAL A 312 16.13 -0.57 6.30
N PHE A 313 17.28 0.06 6.53
CA PHE A 313 17.85 0.23 7.85
C PHE A 313 17.22 1.45 8.54
N HIS A 314 16.53 1.19 9.65
CA HIS A 314 15.93 2.17 10.54
C HIS A 314 16.68 2.16 11.88
N PRO A 315 17.57 3.13 12.14
CA PRO A 315 18.35 3.18 13.39
C PRO A 315 17.48 3.09 14.64
N HIS A 316 16.35 3.82 14.66
CA HIS A 316 15.42 3.86 15.78
C HIS A 316 14.81 2.49 16.10
N VAL A 317 14.59 1.63 15.09
CA VAL A 317 14.11 0.24 15.31
C VAL A 317 15.15 -0.60 16.05
N CYS A 318 16.44 -0.34 15.83
CA CYS A 318 17.52 -1.00 16.58
C CYS A 318 17.67 -0.43 17.98
N GLU A 319 17.58 0.89 18.12
CA GLU A 319 17.69 1.61 19.41
C GLU A 319 16.56 1.23 20.37
N HIS A 320 15.33 1.09 19.85
CA HIS A 320 14.13 0.76 20.62
C HIS A 320 13.65 -0.68 20.42
N LYS A 321 14.54 -1.58 19.98
CA LYS A 321 14.19 -2.96 19.60
C LYS A 321 13.39 -3.69 20.69
N GLU A 322 13.82 -3.59 21.95
CA GLU A 322 13.17 -4.33 23.04
C GLU A 322 11.78 -3.79 23.39
N GLU A 323 11.57 -2.48 23.23
CA GLU A 323 10.26 -1.83 23.42
C GLU A 323 9.26 -2.32 22.36
N TYR A 324 9.69 -2.37 21.09
CA TYR A 324 8.88 -2.94 20.01
C TYR A 324 8.53 -4.41 20.26
N ILE A 325 9.51 -5.24 20.60
CA ILE A 325 9.29 -6.67 20.86
C ILE A 325 8.35 -6.88 22.03
N HIS A 326 8.54 -6.13 23.11
CA HIS A 326 7.67 -6.21 24.28
C HIS A 326 6.22 -5.86 23.94
N ALA A 327 6.00 -4.76 23.20
CA ALA A 327 4.66 -4.35 22.77
C ALA A 327 3.99 -5.42 21.89
N VAL A 328 4.71 -6.03 20.96
CA VAL A 328 4.20 -7.11 20.11
C VAL A 328 3.86 -8.37 20.91
N LYS A 329 4.75 -8.81 21.82
CA LYS A 329 4.51 -9.97 22.68
C LYS A 329 3.30 -9.74 23.57
N GLU A 330 3.22 -8.58 24.21
CA GLU A 330 2.09 -8.22 25.07
C GLU A 330 0.77 -8.22 24.29
N PHE A 331 0.76 -7.59 23.10
CA PHE A 331 -0.40 -7.60 22.21
C PHE A 331 -0.82 -9.02 21.81
N PHE A 332 0.14 -9.89 21.46
CA PHE A 332 -0.15 -11.27 21.13
C PHE A 332 -0.77 -12.03 22.31
N GLU A 333 -0.14 -11.97 23.48
CA GLU A 333 -0.56 -12.71 24.68
C GLU A 333 -1.90 -12.25 25.22
N LYS A 334 -2.11 -10.94 25.35
CA LYS A 334 -3.30 -10.39 26.01
C LYS A 334 -4.51 -10.33 25.08
N GLU A 335 -4.30 -10.17 23.78
CA GLU A 335 -5.35 -9.71 22.88
C GLU A 335 -5.55 -10.62 21.67
N LEU A 336 -4.50 -10.92 20.92
CA LEU A 336 -4.64 -11.66 19.67
C LEU A 336 -4.83 -13.16 19.90
N SER A 337 -3.97 -13.78 20.72
CA SER A 337 -3.93 -15.23 20.93
C SER A 337 -5.29 -15.75 21.43
N ARG A 338 -5.85 -15.16 22.48
CA ARG A 338 -7.15 -15.52 23.06
C ARG A 338 -8.31 -15.45 22.05
N ARG A 339 -8.25 -14.51 21.10
CA ARG A 339 -9.30 -14.32 20.09
C ARG A 339 -9.20 -15.33 18.94
N LEU A 340 -7.98 -15.75 18.60
CA LEU A 340 -7.71 -16.66 17.47
C LEU A 340 -7.52 -18.13 17.89
N GLU A 341 -7.42 -18.42 19.20
CA GLU A 341 -7.02 -19.73 19.74
C GLU A 341 -7.93 -20.88 19.28
N THR A 342 -9.23 -20.63 19.12
CA THR A 342 -10.21 -21.65 18.73
C THR A 342 -10.26 -21.87 17.22
N GLN A 343 -9.68 -20.95 16.44
CA GLN A 343 -9.79 -20.94 14.98
C GLN A 343 -8.52 -21.43 14.32
N PHE A 344 -7.34 -20.99 14.79
CA PHE A 344 -6.06 -21.27 14.15
C PHE A 344 -4.98 -21.73 15.11
N GLU A 345 -4.24 -22.73 14.66
CA GLU A 345 -3.00 -23.14 15.32
C GLU A 345 -1.80 -22.37 14.80
N SER A 346 -1.74 -22.07 13.50
CA SER A 346 -0.59 -21.38 12.91
C SER A 346 -1.05 -20.30 11.92
N TYR A 347 -0.45 -19.11 12.02
CA TYR A 347 -0.77 -17.95 11.18
C TYR A 347 0.36 -16.92 11.24
N VAL A 348 0.41 -16.05 10.24
CA VAL A 348 1.31 -14.89 10.22
C VAL A 348 0.46 -13.66 10.45
N PHE A 349 0.93 -12.71 11.25
CA PHE A 349 0.22 -11.46 11.46
C PHE A 349 1.17 -10.27 11.37
N ASP A 350 0.71 -9.22 10.70
CA ASP A 350 1.45 -7.97 10.53
C ASP A 350 0.89 -6.93 11.51
N VAL A 351 1.78 -6.26 12.23
CA VAL A 351 1.43 -5.21 13.19
C VAL A 351 2.24 -3.96 12.96
N MET A 352 1.64 -2.82 13.25
CA MET A 352 2.36 -1.56 13.37
C MET A 352 2.40 -1.16 14.85
N VAL A 353 3.57 -0.79 15.34
CA VAL A 353 3.77 -0.35 16.72
C VAL A 353 4.07 1.14 16.76
N LEU A 354 3.35 1.87 17.61
CA LEU A 354 3.60 3.27 17.91
C LEU A 354 4.12 3.39 19.35
N LEU A 355 5.39 3.76 19.50
CA LEU A 355 5.99 3.95 20.82
C LEU A 355 5.55 5.27 21.46
N SER A 356 5.49 5.29 22.79
CA SER A 356 5.21 6.53 23.53
C SER A 356 6.29 7.58 23.28
N GLY A 357 5.89 8.79 22.86
CA GLY A 357 6.82 9.88 22.57
C GLY A 357 7.26 9.97 21.10
N GLU A 358 7.07 8.92 20.30
CA GLU A 358 6.99 9.05 18.85
C GLU A 358 5.67 9.78 18.54
N ARG A 359 5.67 11.11 18.69
CA ARG A 359 4.63 11.91 18.06
C ARG A 359 4.70 11.57 16.59
N ALA A 360 3.63 11.00 16.02
CA ALA A 360 3.48 11.03 14.58
C ALA A 360 3.78 12.47 14.14
N VAL A 361 4.59 12.61 13.09
CA VAL A 361 5.12 13.89 12.61
C VAL A 361 3.99 14.90 12.33
N ASN A 362 2.74 14.45 12.32
CA ASN A 362 1.52 15.25 12.32
C ASN A 362 0.92 15.31 13.73
N ASN A 363 0.95 16.48 14.36
CA ASN A 363 0.52 16.82 15.74
C ASN A 363 -0.98 16.56 16.07
N ASP A 364 -1.69 15.73 15.32
CA ASP A 364 -3.16 15.53 15.45
C ASP A 364 -3.55 14.13 15.96
N ILE A 365 -2.62 13.36 16.55
CA ILE A 365 -3.03 12.20 17.34
C ILE A 365 -3.63 12.73 18.63
N ASP A 366 -4.92 13.05 18.59
CA ASP A 366 -5.73 13.02 19.79
C ASP A 366 -5.50 11.66 20.46
N ASP A 367 -5.09 11.68 21.73
CA ASP A 367 -4.91 10.49 22.56
C ASP A 367 -6.19 9.60 22.58
N GLN A 368 -7.31 10.16 22.12
CA GLN A 368 -8.59 9.52 21.91
C GLN A 368 -8.75 8.68 20.64
N SER A 369 -7.72 8.44 19.80
CA SER A 369 -7.89 7.51 18.67
C SER A 369 -8.45 6.17 19.19
N PRO A 370 -9.68 5.78 18.83
CA PRO A 370 -10.35 4.62 19.43
C PRO A 370 -9.83 3.28 18.88
N TYR A 371 -8.78 3.34 18.07
CA TYR A 371 -8.21 2.22 17.33
C TYR A 371 -6.74 2.04 17.73
N GLY A 372 -6.31 0.79 17.83
CA GLY A 372 -5.04 0.41 18.42
C GLY A 372 -5.18 0.16 19.91
N LEU A 373 -4.50 -0.87 20.42
CA LEU A 373 -4.54 -1.18 21.84
C LEU A 373 -3.35 -0.57 22.56
N THR A 374 -3.65 0.17 23.61
CA THR A 374 -2.65 0.60 24.58
C THR A 374 -2.18 -0.61 25.36
N THR A 375 -0.91 -0.96 25.15
CA THR A 375 -0.17 -1.93 25.95
C THR A 375 0.21 -1.31 27.30
N SER A 376 0.54 -2.14 28.29
CA SER A 376 1.02 -1.69 29.60
C SER A 376 2.28 -0.81 29.52
N SER A 377 3.02 -0.92 28.41
CA SER A 377 4.19 -0.13 28.04
C SER A 377 3.89 1.26 27.41
N PHE A 378 2.66 1.79 27.52
CA PHE A 378 2.24 3.06 26.87
C PHE A 378 2.41 3.07 25.34
N CYS A 379 2.52 1.92 24.68
CA CYS A 379 2.65 1.81 23.24
C CYS A 379 1.31 1.40 22.63
N LYS A 380 0.98 1.91 21.42
CA LYS A 380 -0.22 1.49 20.68
C LYS A 380 0.17 0.47 19.61
N VAL A 381 -0.47 -0.69 19.62
CA VAL A 381 -0.27 -1.75 18.60
C VAL A 381 -1.51 -1.87 17.73
N PHE A 382 -1.30 -1.87 16.41
CA PHE A 382 -2.35 -1.98 15.39
C PHE A 382 -2.17 -3.26 14.60
N LEU A 383 -3.21 -4.08 14.50
CA LEU A 383 -3.21 -5.23 13.61
C LEU A 383 -3.45 -4.75 12.17
N ILE A 384 -2.46 -4.96 11.29
CA ILE A 384 -2.51 -4.54 9.89
C ILE A 384 -3.12 -5.65 9.03
N GLU A 385 -2.62 -6.87 9.19
CA GLU A 385 -2.99 -7.98 8.31
C GLU A 385 -2.82 -9.32 9.02
N LEU A 386 -3.69 -10.28 8.70
CA LEU A 386 -3.48 -11.69 8.98
C LEU A 386 -3.16 -12.37 7.65
N ASN A 387 -2.14 -13.22 7.65
CA ASN A 387 -1.75 -14.02 6.50
C ASN A 387 -1.69 -15.53 6.86
N PRO A 388 -1.86 -16.41 5.86
CA PRO A 388 -1.59 -17.84 6.00
C PRO A 388 -0.17 -18.17 6.47
N TYR A 389 0.00 -19.31 7.16
CA TYR A 389 1.29 -19.79 7.65
C TYR A 389 2.00 -20.68 6.63
N ASP A 390 2.47 -20.08 5.53
CA ASP A 390 3.14 -20.82 4.45
C ASP A 390 4.07 -19.92 3.61
N TYR A 391 4.72 -20.54 2.63
CA TYR A 391 5.72 -19.89 1.79
C TYR A 391 5.19 -18.82 0.81
N HIS A 392 3.87 -18.72 0.61
CA HIS A 392 3.24 -17.64 -0.16
C HIS A 392 3.22 -16.33 0.65
N SER A 393 3.20 -16.43 1.98
CA SER A 393 3.46 -15.28 2.86
C SER A 393 4.96 -14.96 2.84
N SER A 394 5.33 -13.71 2.54
CA SER A 394 6.74 -13.27 2.67
C SER A 394 7.29 -13.61 4.06
N ALA A 395 8.48 -14.20 4.13
CA ALA A 395 9.16 -14.47 5.40
C ALA A 395 9.94 -13.25 5.94
N CYS A 396 9.99 -12.14 5.19
CA CYS A 396 10.81 -10.96 5.51
C CYS A 396 12.26 -11.37 5.81
N LEU A 397 12.79 -11.05 7.00
CA LEU A 397 14.17 -11.39 7.40
C LEU A 397 14.38 -12.88 7.75
N PHE A 398 13.35 -13.71 7.62
CA PHE A 398 13.43 -15.16 7.72
C PHE A 398 13.35 -15.82 6.33
N ASN A 399 13.59 -17.12 6.29
CA ASN A 399 13.42 -17.95 5.12
C ASN A 399 12.71 -19.24 5.52
N TRP A 400 11.55 -19.51 4.91
CA TRP A 400 10.72 -20.69 5.20
C TRP A 400 11.47 -22.03 5.17
N ARG A 401 12.50 -22.15 4.33
CA ARG A 401 13.28 -23.38 4.18
C ARG A 401 14.46 -23.45 5.15
N THR A 402 15.29 -22.42 5.20
CA THR A 402 16.52 -22.46 6.01
C THR A 402 16.28 -22.15 7.48
N ASP A 403 15.20 -21.43 7.81
CA ASP A 403 14.78 -21.14 9.18
C ASP A 403 13.61 -22.01 9.64
N ALA A 404 13.37 -23.15 8.96
CA ALA A 404 12.25 -24.04 9.28
C ALA A 404 12.28 -24.50 10.76
N SER A 405 13.45 -24.74 11.34
CA SER A 405 13.57 -25.13 12.75
C SER A 405 13.15 -24.04 13.73
N ILE A 406 13.25 -22.76 13.34
CA ILE A 406 12.78 -21.59 14.10
C ILE A 406 11.27 -21.44 13.91
N LEU A 407 10.82 -21.44 12.65
CA LEU A 407 9.43 -21.19 12.30
C LEU A 407 8.49 -22.33 12.76
N TYR A 408 8.89 -23.58 12.59
CA TYR A 408 8.06 -24.73 12.97
C TYR A 408 8.34 -25.26 14.39
N GLY A 409 9.19 -24.58 15.18
CA GLY A 409 9.46 -24.94 16.57
C GLY A 409 10.09 -26.33 16.75
N ASP A 410 10.87 -26.79 15.78
CA ASP A 410 11.52 -28.12 15.78
C ASP A 410 12.76 -28.17 16.68
N THR A 411 13.07 -27.06 17.35
CA THR A 411 14.05 -27.02 18.42
C THR A 411 13.29 -27.21 19.73
N ASN A 412 13.52 -28.34 20.40
CA ASN A 412 12.95 -28.69 21.71
C ASN A 412 13.21 -27.65 22.84
N ASN A 413 13.79 -26.48 22.53
CA ASN A 413 14.32 -25.49 23.47
C ASN A 413 14.08 -24.01 23.07
N LEU A 414 13.23 -23.67 22.08
CA LEU A 414 12.87 -22.27 21.89
C LEU A 414 11.86 -21.84 22.98
N GLU A 415 12.36 -21.59 24.18
CA GLU A 415 11.62 -20.84 25.20
C GLU A 415 11.45 -19.36 24.79
N GLU A 416 12.26 -18.87 23.84
CA GLU A 416 12.30 -17.48 23.44
C GLU A 416 11.89 -17.25 21.97
N VAL A 417 11.10 -16.19 21.75
CA VAL A 417 10.73 -15.69 20.42
C VAL A 417 11.96 -15.17 19.68
N VAL A 418 12.26 -15.70 18.50
CA VAL A 418 13.40 -15.24 17.70
C VAL A 418 13.06 -13.93 16.99
N VAL A 419 13.86 -12.88 17.20
CA VAL A 419 13.61 -11.58 16.58
C VAL A 419 14.73 -11.18 15.62
N ARG A 420 14.33 -10.78 14.40
CA ARG A 420 15.23 -10.22 13.39
C ARG A 420 14.79 -8.82 12.99
N VAL A 421 15.72 -7.89 13.05
CA VAL A 421 15.59 -6.52 12.53
C VAL A 421 16.79 -6.23 11.63
N THR A 422 16.64 -5.32 10.69
CA THR A 422 17.75 -4.88 9.84
C THR A 422 18.72 -4.09 10.72
N THR A 423 19.90 -4.63 11.02
CA THR A 423 20.89 -4.03 11.94
C THR A 423 21.92 -3.14 11.26
N GLN A 424 21.99 -3.21 9.93
CA GLN A 424 22.92 -2.44 9.12
C GLN A 424 22.30 -2.20 7.75
N GLN A 425 22.86 -1.24 7.01
CA GLN A 425 22.42 -0.97 5.64
C GLN A 425 22.57 -2.21 4.76
N VAL A 426 21.51 -2.49 4.01
CA VAL A 426 21.46 -3.66 3.15
C VAL A 426 22.39 -3.41 1.97
N GLN A 427 23.53 -4.10 1.95
CA GLN A 427 24.50 -4.04 0.84
C GLN A 427 24.02 -4.78 -0.43
N LYS A 428 22.74 -5.17 -0.50
CA LYS A 428 22.17 -5.80 -1.70
C LYS A 428 21.76 -4.72 -2.68
N LEU A 429 22.55 -4.64 -3.74
CA LEU A 429 22.43 -3.61 -4.77
C LEU A 429 21.10 -3.70 -5.51
N ASP A 430 20.57 -4.90 -5.73
CA ASP A 430 19.53 -5.21 -6.73
C ASP A 430 18.21 -4.44 -6.55
N HIS A 431 17.90 -3.98 -5.35
CA HIS A 431 16.57 -3.45 -5.06
C HIS A 431 16.32 -2.02 -5.57
N LEU A 432 17.36 -1.19 -5.74
CA LEU A 432 17.21 0.19 -6.24
C LEU A 432 17.46 0.26 -7.74
N TRP A 433 17.74 -0.88 -8.39
CA TRP A 433 17.84 -0.99 -9.85
C TRP A 433 16.46 -0.94 -10.49
N ASP A 434 15.52 -1.63 -9.86
CA ASP A 434 14.14 -1.23 -9.95
C ASP A 434 14.05 0.22 -9.48
N TYR A 435 13.26 1.14 -10.01
CA TYR A 435 13.28 2.57 -9.60
C TYR A 435 14.41 3.46 -10.19
N LEU A 436 15.49 2.94 -10.78
CA LEU A 436 16.48 3.83 -11.46
C LEU A 436 15.85 4.69 -12.54
N ASP A 437 14.91 4.14 -13.30
CA ASP A 437 14.21 4.90 -14.34
C ASP A 437 13.46 6.10 -13.73
N ILE A 438 12.92 5.94 -12.51
CA ILE A 438 12.20 7.01 -11.81
C ILE A 438 13.19 8.06 -11.33
N LEU A 439 14.31 7.65 -10.74
CA LEU A 439 15.37 8.56 -10.29
C LEU A 439 15.99 9.32 -11.46
N GLN A 440 16.28 8.62 -12.57
CA GLN A 440 16.78 9.20 -13.81
C GLN A 440 15.76 10.18 -14.41
N TYR A 441 14.47 9.83 -14.41
CA TYR A 441 13.41 10.73 -14.85
C TYR A 441 13.39 12.04 -14.04
N VAL A 442 13.57 11.97 -12.71
CA VAL A 442 13.65 13.17 -11.86
C VAL A 442 14.84 14.05 -12.25
N VAL A 443 16.02 13.45 -12.47
CA VAL A 443 17.23 14.17 -12.89
C VAL A 443 17.06 14.81 -14.26
N ASP A 444 16.54 14.06 -15.23
CA ASP A 444 16.39 14.53 -16.61
C ASP A 444 15.37 15.66 -16.71
N ARG A 445 14.23 15.52 -16.03
CA ARG A 445 13.20 16.56 -15.99
C ARG A 445 13.71 17.82 -15.31
N ARG A 446 14.48 17.69 -14.22
CA ARG A 446 15.07 18.85 -13.55
C ARG A 446 16.05 19.61 -14.45
N LYS A 447 16.87 18.88 -15.22
CA LYS A 447 17.76 19.48 -16.23
C LYS A 447 16.97 20.20 -17.33
N GLN A 448 15.87 19.61 -17.80
CA GLN A 448 14.99 20.26 -18.78
C GLN A 448 14.40 21.57 -18.24
N GLU A 449 13.92 21.59 -17.00
CA GLU A 449 13.41 22.80 -16.35
C GLU A 449 14.50 23.89 -16.23
N GLN A 450 15.73 23.53 -15.84
CA GLN A 450 16.85 24.46 -15.78
C GLN A 450 17.20 25.04 -17.15
N LEU A 451 17.23 24.20 -18.19
CA LEU A 451 17.46 24.66 -19.57
C LEU A 451 16.35 25.60 -20.05
N GLN A 452 15.10 25.33 -19.68
CA GLN A 452 13.96 26.21 -19.99
C GLN A 452 14.05 27.55 -19.26
N GLN A 453 14.51 27.55 -18.00
CA GLN A 453 14.74 28.80 -17.25
C GLN A 453 15.87 29.63 -17.85
N LEU A 454 16.97 29.00 -18.25
CA LEU A 454 18.10 29.67 -18.90
C LEU A 454 17.72 30.23 -20.28
N SER A 455 16.94 29.49 -21.07
CA SER A 455 16.46 29.99 -22.36
C SER A 455 15.50 31.18 -22.18
N THR A 456 14.61 31.11 -21.21
CA THR A 456 13.72 32.23 -20.85
C THR A 456 14.52 33.46 -20.41
N LEU A 457 15.53 33.28 -19.55
CA LEU A 457 16.41 34.37 -19.11
C LEU A 457 17.20 34.95 -20.29
N GLY A 458 17.72 34.11 -21.18
CA GLY A 458 18.42 34.53 -22.40
C GLY A 458 17.52 35.38 -23.30
N LEU A 459 16.26 34.99 -23.49
CA LEU A 459 15.27 35.77 -24.25
C LEU A 459 14.95 37.12 -23.58
N CYS A 460 14.83 37.14 -22.24
CA CYS A 460 14.64 38.38 -21.48
C CYS A 460 15.84 39.32 -21.63
N VAL A 461 17.07 38.80 -21.51
CA VAL A 461 18.30 39.58 -21.68
C VAL A 461 18.42 40.12 -23.11
N ALA A 462 18.15 39.28 -24.12
CA ALA A 462 18.15 39.70 -25.52
C ALA A 462 17.11 40.80 -25.78
N SER A 463 15.90 40.67 -25.22
CA SER A 463 14.83 41.68 -25.34
C SER A 463 15.22 42.99 -24.65
N PHE A 464 15.82 42.91 -23.45
CA PHE A 464 16.31 44.09 -22.72
C PHE A 464 17.41 44.80 -23.50
N LEU A 465 18.42 44.07 -23.99
CA LEU A 465 19.50 44.63 -24.79
C LEU A 465 18.99 45.22 -26.11
N GLY A 466 18.04 44.56 -26.77
CA GLY A 466 17.35 45.08 -27.95
C GLY A 466 16.61 46.40 -27.68
N GLY A 467 15.90 46.48 -26.54
CA GLY A 467 15.25 47.70 -26.09
C GLY A 467 16.23 48.84 -25.80
N VAL A 468 17.35 48.56 -25.13
CA VAL A 468 18.43 49.54 -24.87
C VAL A 468 19.03 50.04 -26.18
N LEU A 469 19.30 49.13 -27.13
CA LEU A 469 19.84 49.49 -28.44
C LEU A 469 18.84 50.38 -29.22
N PHE A 470 17.56 50.03 -29.19
CA PHE A 470 16.49 50.81 -29.82
C PHE A 470 16.37 52.20 -29.21
N CYS A 471 16.38 52.34 -27.88
CA CYS A 471 16.40 53.63 -27.21
C CYS A 471 17.64 54.46 -27.57
N LYS A 472 18.81 53.84 -27.69
CA LYS A 472 20.04 54.53 -28.12
C LYS A 472 19.95 55.03 -29.56
N VAL A 473 19.36 54.25 -30.46
CA VAL A 473 19.08 54.68 -31.85
C VAL A 473 18.12 55.87 -31.86
N LEU A 474 17.05 55.83 -31.06
CA LEU A 474 16.09 56.94 -30.96
C LEU A 474 16.75 58.22 -30.41
N LEU A 475 17.53 58.13 -29.34
CA LEU A 475 18.24 59.27 -28.75
C LEU A 475 19.29 59.88 -29.70
N ASN A 476 19.99 59.05 -30.48
CA ASN A 476 20.92 59.55 -31.49
C ASN A 476 20.18 60.22 -32.66
N SER A 477 19.00 59.71 -33.05
CA SER A 477 18.20 60.29 -34.13
C SER A 477 17.59 61.65 -33.77
N SER A 478 17.34 61.91 -32.48
CA SER A 478 16.80 63.19 -32.00
C SER A 478 17.84 64.29 -31.84
N GLN A 479 19.14 63.97 -31.78
CA GLN A 479 20.23 64.96 -31.78
C GLN A 479 20.61 65.46 -33.18
N THR A 480 20.15 64.78 -34.23
CA THR A 480 20.37 65.14 -35.65
C THR A 480 19.22 65.94 -36.27
N LYS A 481 18.26 66.40 -35.48
CA LYS A 481 17.25 67.40 -35.84
C LYS A 481 17.42 68.60 -34.93
#